data_AF-G5NJY3-F1
#
_entry.id   AF-G5NJY3-F1
#
_cell.length_a   1.000
_cell.length_b   1.000
_cell.length_c   1.000
_cell.angle_alpha   90.00
_cell.angle_beta   90.00
_cell.angle_gamma   90.00
#
_symmetry.space_group_name_H-M   'P 1'
#
loop_
_entity.id
_entity.type
_entity.pdbx_description
1 polymer ?
#
loop_
_entity_poly.entity_id
_entity_poly.type
_entity_poly.pdbx_seq_one_letter_code
_entity_poly.pdbx_strand_id
1 'polypeptide(L)'
;MVFPSQAAWVDVDSLPSSGLVSQLPPELQAIIPAQASTGFTKVGTMPNYVYQWNTGTIPVYGNGLTLNGPGAEAFEHTVTVIQNSGTGSPGVIFGNDLTIRTQSANAANNGRDVDGIRTHGANTPDNPVFIITGDRTNIYVDGQDGDGINAGYNSLGQGWTGSANIYV
;
A
#
# COMPACT_ATOMS: atom_id res chain seq x y z
N MET A 1 -23.29 -5.38 19.59
CA MET A 1 -22.32 -6.18 18.82
C MET A 1 -21.10 -6.35 19.71
N VAL A 2 -20.75 -7.58 20.10
CA VAL A 2 -19.58 -7.86 20.94
C VAL A 2 -18.49 -8.33 19.99
N PHE A 3 -17.46 -7.51 19.81
CA PHE A 3 -16.30 -7.88 19.00
C PHE A 3 -15.41 -8.86 19.80
N PRO A 4 -14.84 -9.89 19.16
CA PRO A 4 -13.86 -10.75 19.82
C PRO A 4 -12.62 -9.93 20.21
N SER A 5 -11.97 -10.31 21.31
CA SER A 5 -10.86 -9.59 21.97
C SER A 5 -9.54 -9.52 21.17
N GLN A 6 -9.60 -9.67 19.85
CA GLN A 6 -8.47 -9.66 18.93
C GLN A 6 -8.70 -8.80 17.69
N ALA A 7 -9.91 -8.25 17.47
CA ALA A 7 -10.15 -7.26 16.42
C ALA A 7 -9.97 -5.86 17.01
N ALA A 8 -8.81 -5.26 16.77
CA ALA A 8 -8.60 -3.86 17.10
C ALA A 8 -9.46 -3.01 16.16
N TRP A 9 -10.44 -2.30 16.69
CA TRP A 9 -11.22 -1.37 15.90
C TRP A 9 -10.44 -0.06 15.73
N VAL A 10 -9.78 0.07 14.59
CA VAL A 10 -9.01 1.27 14.24
C VAL A 10 -9.90 2.20 13.42
N ASP A 11 -10.34 3.30 14.03
CA ASP A 11 -11.08 4.35 13.33
C ASP A 11 -10.12 5.32 12.63
N VAL A 12 -9.67 4.95 11.43
CA VAL A 12 -8.81 5.81 10.60
C VAL A 12 -9.50 7.11 10.16
N ASP A 13 -10.83 7.15 10.14
CA ASP A 13 -11.59 8.33 9.75
C ASP A 13 -11.60 9.40 10.85
N SER A 14 -11.50 8.99 12.12
CA SER A 14 -11.36 9.90 13.27
C SER A 14 -9.97 10.52 13.44
N LEU A 15 -8.94 10.00 12.76
CA LEU A 15 -7.58 10.52 12.86
C LEU A 15 -7.51 12.00 12.43
N PRO A 16 -6.62 12.82 13.04
CA PRO A 16 -6.38 14.19 12.60
C PRO A 16 -5.83 14.21 11.16
N SER A 17 -5.93 15.36 10.49
CA SER A 17 -5.47 15.50 9.10
C SER A 17 -3.98 15.22 8.90
N SER A 18 -3.18 15.38 9.95
CA SER A 18 -1.77 15.01 10.01
C SER A 18 -1.36 14.83 11.47
N GLY A 19 -0.32 14.05 11.72
CA GLY A 19 0.18 13.84 13.08
C GLY A 19 1.46 13.03 13.11
N LEU A 20 1.88 12.67 14.32
CA LEU A 20 2.99 11.74 14.55
C LEU A 20 2.47 10.30 14.58
N VAL A 21 3.29 9.35 14.13
CA VAL A 21 2.99 7.92 14.23
C VAL A 21 2.73 7.50 15.68
N SER A 22 3.41 8.10 16.65
CA SER A 22 3.17 7.87 18.08
C SER A 22 1.78 8.30 18.57
N GLN A 23 1.01 9.01 17.75
CA GLN A 23 -0.37 9.42 18.02
C GLN A 23 -1.40 8.52 17.34
N LEU A 24 -0.98 7.56 16.52
CA LEU A 24 -1.87 6.54 15.95
C LEU A 24 -2.33 5.56 17.03
N PRO A 25 -3.40 4.79 16.82
CA PRO A 25 -3.75 3.68 17.69
C PRO A 25 -2.58 2.71 17.90
N PRO A 26 -2.36 2.17 19.11
CA PRO A 26 -1.23 1.29 19.42
C PRO A 26 -1.06 0.12 18.46
N GLU A 27 -2.15 -0.37 17.91
CA GLU A 27 -2.19 -1.50 16.99
C GLU A 27 -1.57 -1.16 15.64
N LEU A 28 -1.78 0.06 15.14
CA LEU A 28 -1.06 0.56 13.96
C LEU A 28 0.41 0.84 14.28
N GLN A 29 0.71 1.39 15.46
CA GLN A 29 2.09 1.66 15.87
C GLN A 29 2.94 0.39 15.90
N ALA A 30 2.37 -0.73 16.35
CA ALA A 30 3.09 -2.00 16.51
C ALA A 30 3.51 -2.66 15.18
N ILE A 31 2.81 -2.35 14.08
CA ILE A 31 3.06 -2.96 12.76
C ILE A 31 3.78 -2.02 11.79
N ILE A 32 3.85 -0.72 12.09
CA ILE A 32 4.65 0.22 11.31
C ILE A 32 6.13 -0.03 11.58
N PRO A 33 6.96 -0.28 10.54
CA PRO A 33 8.39 -0.48 10.71
C PRO A 33 9.07 0.72 11.39
N ALA A 34 10.06 0.46 12.25
CA ALA A 34 10.77 1.51 12.99
C ALA A 34 11.49 2.52 12.08
N GLN A 35 11.83 2.11 10.86
CA GLN A 35 12.49 2.90 9.83
C GLN A 35 11.50 3.71 8.99
N ALA A 36 10.18 3.57 9.22
CA ALA A 36 9.18 4.36 8.54
C ALA A 36 9.23 5.83 9.02
N SER A 37 8.56 6.70 8.27
CA SER A 37 8.43 8.09 8.64
C SER A 37 7.71 8.26 9.97
N THR A 38 8.17 9.20 10.79
CA THR A 38 7.61 9.45 12.13
C THR A 38 6.29 10.21 12.11
N GLY A 39 5.83 10.66 10.94
CA GLY A 39 4.58 11.39 10.78
C GLY A 39 3.68 10.78 9.70
N PHE A 40 2.38 11.10 9.78
CA PHE A 40 1.36 10.68 8.83
C PHE A 40 0.54 11.89 8.35
N THR A 41 -0.10 11.74 7.19
CA THR A 41 -1.02 12.72 6.61
C THR A 41 -2.24 12.01 6.03
N LYS A 42 -3.44 12.47 6.37
CA LYS A 42 -4.68 11.98 5.75
C LYS A 42 -4.84 12.52 4.34
N VAL A 43 -5.22 11.63 3.44
CA VAL A 43 -5.55 11.97 2.06
C VAL A 43 -7.07 12.04 1.95
N GLY A 44 -7.59 13.27 1.78
CA GLY A 44 -9.04 13.51 1.66
C GLY A 44 -9.60 13.35 0.24
N THR A 45 -8.73 13.11 -0.74
CA THR A 45 -9.13 12.84 -2.12
C THR A 45 -9.30 11.34 -2.35
N MET A 46 -10.18 10.97 -3.28
CA MET A 46 -10.34 9.59 -3.76
C MET A 46 -9.66 9.49 -5.13
N PRO A 47 -8.35 9.19 -5.19
CA PRO A 47 -7.67 9.06 -6.47
C PRO A 47 -8.08 7.77 -7.19
N ASN A 48 -7.79 7.69 -8.49
CA ASN A 48 -7.97 6.44 -9.24
C ASN A 48 -6.88 5.41 -8.95
N TYR A 49 -5.69 5.85 -8.53
CA TYR A 49 -4.56 4.98 -8.18
C TYR A 49 -3.70 5.65 -7.10
N VAL A 50 -2.89 4.86 -6.40
CA VAL A 50 -1.95 5.37 -5.39
C VAL A 50 -0.53 5.15 -5.88
N TYR A 51 0.26 6.21 -5.87
CA TYR A 51 1.70 6.16 -6.09
C TYR A 51 2.39 6.80 -4.90
N GLN A 52 3.07 5.99 -4.10
CA GLN A 52 3.77 6.43 -2.90
C GLN A 52 5.27 6.21 -3.07
N TRP A 53 6.00 7.32 -3.08
CA TRP A 53 7.45 7.32 -3.06
C TRP A 53 7.96 7.79 -1.68
N ASN A 54 9.11 7.28 -1.26
CA ASN A 54 9.74 7.65 0.01
C ASN A 54 10.19 9.13 0.08
N THR A 55 9.34 10.06 0.53
CA THR A 55 9.70 11.50 0.65
C THR A 55 9.06 12.27 1.80
N GLY A 56 8.36 11.64 2.76
CA GLY A 56 7.69 12.44 3.80
C GLY A 56 6.82 11.63 4.73
N THR A 57 5.63 12.13 5.05
CA THR A 57 4.69 11.45 5.94
C THR A 57 4.06 10.20 5.30
N ILE A 58 3.63 9.25 6.13
CA ILE A 58 2.83 8.10 5.70
C ILE A 58 1.43 8.59 5.28
N PRO A 59 0.99 8.39 4.02
CA PRO A 59 -0.38 8.69 3.61
C PRO A 59 -1.37 7.73 4.27
N VAL A 60 -2.49 8.28 4.75
CA VAL A 60 -3.61 7.54 5.33
C VAL A 60 -4.87 7.83 4.52
N TYR A 61 -5.44 6.80 3.92
CA TYR A 61 -6.72 6.87 3.24
C TYR A 61 -7.83 6.35 4.17
N GLY A 62 -8.98 7.01 4.14
CA GLY A 62 -10.15 6.65 4.94
C GLY A 62 -10.83 5.35 4.47
N ASN A 63 -12.01 5.09 5.02
CA ASN A 63 -12.81 3.92 4.65
C ASN A 63 -13.46 4.07 3.25
N GLY A 64 -13.78 2.94 2.62
CA GLY A 64 -14.59 2.89 1.39
C GLY A 64 -13.88 3.40 0.13
N LEU A 65 -12.55 3.44 0.14
CA LEU A 65 -11.76 3.89 -1.01
C LEU A 65 -11.91 2.88 -2.16
N THR A 66 -12.26 3.37 -3.34
CA THR A 66 -12.20 2.59 -4.58
C THR A 66 -11.12 3.15 -5.49
N LEU A 67 -10.16 2.31 -5.85
CA LEU A 67 -9.09 2.61 -6.79
C LEU A 67 -9.34 1.84 -8.08
N ASN A 68 -9.38 2.56 -9.20
CA ASN A 68 -9.58 2.02 -10.54
C ASN A 68 -8.36 2.37 -11.38
N GLY A 69 -7.35 1.50 -11.34
CA GLY A 69 -6.12 1.66 -12.10
C GLY A 69 -6.25 1.22 -13.58
N PRO A 70 -5.14 1.23 -14.31
CA PRO A 70 -3.78 1.31 -13.78
C PRO A 70 -3.29 2.75 -13.62
N GLY A 71 -2.20 2.91 -12.86
CA GLY A 71 -1.37 4.10 -12.76
C GLY A 71 -0.43 4.24 -13.95
N ALA A 72 0.50 5.19 -13.85
CA ALA A 72 1.24 5.72 -15.01
C ALA A 72 2.61 5.06 -15.33
N GLU A 73 2.98 3.92 -14.73
CA GLU A 73 4.29 3.29 -15.00
C GLU A 73 4.24 2.23 -16.11
N ALA A 74 5.42 1.80 -16.56
CA ALA A 74 5.59 0.75 -17.58
C ALA A 74 4.98 -0.60 -17.19
N PHE A 75 4.79 -0.86 -15.89
CA PHE A 75 4.00 -1.96 -15.36
C PHE A 75 2.69 -1.39 -14.81
N GLU A 76 1.58 -1.89 -15.32
CA GLU A 76 0.26 -1.33 -15.05
C GLU A 76 -0.22 -1.76 -13.67
N HIS A 77 -0.29 -0.84 -12.70
CA HIS A 77 -0.65 -1.17 -11.31
C HIS A 77 -1.64 -0.19 -10.71
N THR A 78 -2.41 -0.56 -9.69
CA THR A 78 -3.34 0.40 -9.03
C THR A 78 -2.75 1.04 -7.78
N VAL A 79 -1.93 0.30 -7.03
CA VAL A 79 -1.18 0.83 -5.89
C VAL A 79 0.29 0.52 -6.09
N THR A 80 1.14 1.53 -6.04
CA THR A 80 2.59 1.34 -6.02
C THR A 80 3.23 2.07 -4.87
N VAL A 81 4.07 1.35 -4.14
CA VAL A 81 4.90 1.90 -3.07
C VAL A 81 6.36 1.60 -3.37
N ILE A 82 7.18 2.66 -3.48
CA ILE A 82 8.57 2.56 -3.95
C ILE A 82 9.57 3.01 -2.89
N GLN A 83 10.64 2.22 -2.74
CA GLN A 83 11.81 2.54 -1.94
C GLN A 83 13.10 2.54 -2.76
N ASN A 84 13.56 3.70 -3.24
CA ASN A 84 14.85 3.77 -3.97
C ASN A 84 16.04 4.17 -3.09
N SER A 85 15.84 4.32 -1.78
CA SER A 85 16.91 4.48 -0.79
C SER A 85 17.23 3.14 -0.11
N GLY A 86 18.49 2.92 0.27
CA GLY A 86 18.87 1.79 1.13
C GLY A 86 18.42 1.95 2.60
N THR A 87 17.76 3.06 2.94
CA THR A 87 17.24 3.33 4.29
C THR A 87 15.83 3.90 4.25
N GLY A 88 15.06 3.57 5.28
CA GLY A 88 13.66 3.96 5.43
C GLY A 88 12.69 2.87 4.99
N SER A 89 11.48 2.92 5.51
CA SER A 89 10.38 2.02 5.14
C SER A 89 9.22 2.85 4.62
N PRO A 90 9.05 3.04 3.30
CA PRO A 90 7.87 3.71 2.78
C PRO A 90 6.66 2.82 2.94
N GLY A 91 5.50 3.44 3.11
CA GLY A 91 4.26 2.71 3.21
C GLY A 91 3.03 3.58 3.08
N VAL A 92 1.89 2.92 3.12
CA VAL A 92 0.55 3.52 3.00
C VAL A 92 -0.42 2.77 3.90
N ILE A 93 -1.38 3.52 4.45
CA ILE A 93 -2.45 2.97 5.29
C ILE A 93 -3.77 3.22 4.58
N PHE A 94 -4.58 2.17 4.45
CA PHE A 94 -5.95 2.22 3.98
C PHE A 94 -6.90 1.81 5.11
N GLY A 95 -8.05 2.48 5.18
CA GLY A 95 -9.14 2.06 6.05
C GLY A 95 -9.81 0.77 5.59
N ASN A 96 -10.95 0.50 6.18
CA ASN A 96 -11.83 -0.60 5.79
C ASN A 96 -12.43 -0.37 4.41
N ASP A 97 -12.93 -1.45 3.81
CA ASP A 97 -13.68 -1.41 2.56
C ASP A 97 -12.86 -0.86 1.36
N LEU A 98 -11.54 -1.05 1.38
CA LEU A 98 -10.70 -0.77 0.21
C LEU A 98 -11.10 -1.70 -0.94
N THR A 99 -11.34 -1.12 -2.12
CA THR A 99 -11.53 -1.86 -3.36
C THR A 99 -10.48 -1.43 -4.38
N ILE A 100 -9.65 -2.37 -4.81
CA ILE A 100 -8.69 -2.20 -5.89
C ILE A 100 -9.22 -2.93 -7.13
N ARG A 101 -9.27 -2.22 -8.26
CA ARG A 101 -9.58 -2.79 -9.57
C ARG A 101 -8.48 -2.39 -10.53
N THR A 102 -7.67 -3.36 -10.95
CA THR A 102 -6.66 -3.16 -12.00
C THR A 102 -7.08 -3.89 -13.27
N GLN A 103 -7.07 -3.14 -14.36
CA GLN A 103 -7.16 -3.65 -15.74
C GLN A 103 -6.05 -2.98 -16.55
N SER A 104 -5.69 -3.54 -17.70
CA SER A 104 -4.72 -2.88 -18.58
C SER A 104 -5.33 -1.59 -19.17
N ALA A 105 -4.52 -0.54 -19.35
CA ALA A 105 -4.92 0.63 -20.10
C ALA A 105 -4.98 0.33 -21.61
N ASN A 106 -4.22 -0.66 -22.06
CA ASN A 106 -4.28 -1.17 -23.42
C ASN A 106 -5.14 -2.44 -23.46
N ALA A 107 -6.32 -2.34 -24.08
CA ALA A 107 -7.24 -3.49 -24.23
C ALA A 107 -6.58 -4.74 -24.85
N ALA A 108 -5.57 -4.59 -25.70
CA ALA A 108 -4.84 -5.72 -26.30
C ALA A 108 -3.88 -6.42 -25.31
N ASN A 109 -3.54 -5.77 -24.21
CA ASN A 109 -2.71 -6.26 -23.12
C ASN A 109 -3.54 -6.60 -21.87
N ASN A 110 -4.88 -6.48 -21.92
CA ASN A 110 -5.75 -6.98 -20.86
C ASN A 110 -5.33 -8.41 -20.53
N GLY A 111 -5.02 -8.66 -19.27
CA GLY A 111 -4.57 -9.96 -18.84
C GLY A 111 -3.05 -10.14 -18.70
N ARG A 112 -2.15 -9.30 -19.22
CA ARG A 112 -0.72 -9.66 -19.21
C ARG A 112 -0.02 -9.27 -17.93
N ASP A 113 0.50 -8.05 -17.84
CA ASP A 113 1.37 -7.64 -16.73
C ASP A 113 0.73 -6.52 -15.90
N VAL A 114 -0.42 -6.84 -15.28
CA VAL A 114 -1.17 -5.91 -14.42
C VAL A 114 -1.11 -6.30 -12.96
N ASP A 115 -0.86 -5.34 -12.06
CA ASP A 115 -0.79 -5.59 -10.62
C ASP A 115 -1.87 -4.83 -9.83
N GLY A 116 -2.47 -5.46 -8.82
CA GLY A 116 -3.30 -4.77 -7.84
C GLY A 116 -2.45 -3.80 -7.02
N ILE A 117 -1.55 -4.40 -6.26
CA ILE A 117 -0.54 -3.73 -5.45
C ILE A 117 0.83 -4.15 -5.95
N ARG A 118 1.72 -3.20 -6.18
CA ARG A 118 3.11 -3.44 -6.54
C ARG A 118 4.04 -2.74 -5.55
N THR A 119 5.09 -3.43 -5.15
CA THR A 119 6.18 -2.80 -4.37
C THR A 119 7.49 -2.93 -5.12
N HIS A 120 8.27 -1.84 -5.11
CA HIS A 120 9.51 -1.75 -5.87
C HIS A 120 10.61 -1.11 -5.02
N GLY A 121 11.87 -1.52 -5.21
CA GLY A 121 12.99 -0.81 -4.59
C GLY A 121 14.14 -1.65 -4.07
N ALA A 122 14.96 -0.99 -3.26
CA ALA A 122 16.10 -1.52 -2.50
C ALA A 122 15.68 -1.80 -1.04
N ASN A 123 14.65 -2.61 -0.87
CA ASN A 123 14.03 -2.92 0.42
C ASN A 123 14.47 -4.28 0.97
N THR A 124 14.95 -4.31 2.21
CA THR A 124 15.36 -5.51 2.95
C THR A 124 14.35 -5.82 4.06
N PRO A 125 14.42 -7.01 4.70
CA PRO A 125 13.63 -7.27 5.90
C PRO A 125 13.82 -6.25 7.04
N ASP A 126 14.96 -5.55 7.09
CA ASP A 126 15.24 -4.50 8.08
C ASP A 126 14.69 -3.12 7.67
N ASN A 127 14.31 -2.93 6.40
CA ASN A 127 13.70 -1.70 5.88
C ASN A 127 12.64 -2.04 4.81
N PRO A 128 11.60 -2.81 5.18
CA PRO A 128 10.62 -3.28 4.21
C PRO A 128 9.74 -2.13 3.74
N VAL A 129 9.19 -2.26 2.54
CA VAL A 129 7.98 -1.52 2.17
C VAL A 129 6.83 -2.04 3.04
N PHE A 130 5.92 -1.18 3.49
CA PHE A 130 4.75 -1.66 4.23
C PHE A 130 3.43 -1.15 3.68
N ILE A 131 2.40 -1.99 3.74
CA ILE A 131 1.03 -1.64 3.37
C ILE A 131 0.11 -2.16 4.46
N ILE A 132 -0.76 -1.30 4.96
CA ILE A 132 -1.77 -1.66 5.95
C ILE A 132 -3.12 -1.40 5.30
N THR A 133 -4.03 -2.36 5.37
CA THR A 133 -5.39 -2.22 4.87
C THR A 133 -6.39 -2.71 5.91
N GLY A 134 -7.59 -2.15 5.93
CA GLY A 134 -8.61 -2.56 6.89
C GLY A 134 -9.41 -3.79 6.44
N ASP A 135 -10.45 -4.07 7.22
CA ASP A 135 -11.42 -5.15 6.94
C ASP A 135 -12.06 -4.99 5.57
N ARG A 136 -12.46 -6.13 4.97
CA ARG A 136 -13.20 -6.19 3.69
C ARG A 136 -12.46 -5.51 2.54
N THR A 137 -11.13 -5.58 2.56
CA THR A 137 -10.31 -5.22 1.41
C THR A 137 -10.51 -6.21 0.28
N ASN A 138 -10.81 -5.71 -0.92
CA ASN A 138 -10.97 -6.49 -2.14
C ASN A 138 -9.96 -6.04 -3.19
N ILE A 139 -9.29 -7.00 -3.82
CA ILE A 139 -8.34 -6.74 -4.91
C ILE A 139 -8.78 -7.57 -6.11
N TYR A 140 -9.16 -6.89 -7.19
CA TYR A 140 -9.57 -7.48 -8.45
C TYR A 140 -8.54 -7.10 -9.52
N VAL A 141 -7.94 -8.10 -10.13
CA VAL A 141 -6.96 -7.93 -11.20
C VAL A 141 -7.43 -8.72 -12.42
N ASP A 142 -7.62 -8.05 -13.54
CA ASP A 142 -7.98 -8.66 -14.81
C ASP A 142 -6.71 -9.06 -15.58
N GLY A 143 -6.11 -10.16 -15.09
CA GLY A 143 -4.77 -10.68 -15.41
C GLY A 143 -4.81 -12.19 -15.72
N GLN A 144 -4.40 -12.63 -16.91
CA GLN A 144 -3.85 -13.97 -17.18
C GLN A 144 -2.53 -14.19 -16.41
N ASP A 145 -1.62 -13.21 -16.42
CA ASP A 145 -0.32 -13.24 -15.71
C ASP A 145 -0.19 -12.12 -14.66
N GLY A 146 -1.29 -11.42 -14.35
CA GLY A 146 -1.32 -10.31 -13.41
C GLY A 146 -1.42 -10.73 -11.94
N ASP A 147 -0.74 -10.02 -11.05
CA ASP A 147 -0.72 -10.34 -9.62
C ASP A 147 -1.69 -9.43 -8.83
N GLY A 148 -2.51 -10.01 -7.95
CA GLY A 148 -3.23 -9.21 -6.94
C GLY A 148 -2.27 -8.38 -6.08
N ILE A 149 -1.16 -8.99 -5.70
CA ILE A 149 -0.09 -8.39 -4.91
C ILE A 149 1.25 -8.88 -5.47
N ASN A 150 2.00 -7.96 -6.05
CA ASN A 150 3.37 -8.15 -6.50
C ASN A 150 4.34 -7.50 -5.50
N ALA A 151 4.68 -8.28 -4.47
CA ALA A 151 5.54 -7.84 -3.38
C ALA A 151 7.00 -8.20 -3.63
N GLY A 152 7.91 -7.23 -3.46
CA GLY A 152 9.35 -7.48 -3.55
C GLY A 152 9.85 -7.69 -4.97
N TYR A 153 9.20 -7.07 -5.97
CA TYR A 153 9.67 -7.13 -7.35
C TYR A 153 11.10 -6.60 -7.43
N ASN A 154 12.00 -7.48 -7.84
CA ASN A 154 13.38 -7.20 -8.14
C ASN A 154 13.62 -7.55 -9.61
N SER A 155 14.12 -6.60 -10.39
CA SER A 155 14.65 -6.90 -11.72
C SER A 155 15.79 -7.93 -11.59
N LEU A 156 15.51 -9.18 -11.97
CA LEU A 156 16.47 -10.29 -12.08
C LEU A 156 17.53 -9.95 -13.14
N GLY A 157 18.51 -9.14 -12.76
CA GLY A 157 19.59 -8.67 -13.64
C GLY A 157 20.41 -7.54 -13.03
N GLN A 158 19.85 -6.78 -12.08
CA GLN A 158 20.56 -5.70 -11.38
C GLN A 158 20.59 -5.84 -9.85
N GLY A 159 20.20 -7.01 -9.30
CA GLY A 159 20.54 -7.44 -7.95
C GLY A 159 20.15 -6.49 -6.82
N TRP A 160 18.86 -6.47 -6.45
CA TRP A 160 18.41 -5.83 -5.21
C TRP A 160 17.46 -6.72 -4.42
N THR A 161 17.67 -6.89 -3.12
CA THR A 161 16.69 -7.56 -2.26
C THR A 161 15.37 -6.78 -2.27
N GLY A 162 14.25 -7.50 -2.32
CA GLY A 162 12.90 -6.93 -2.16
C GLY A 162 12.20 -7.58 -0.96
N SER A 163 11.69 -6.77 -0.05
CA SER A 163 10.91 -7.18 1.12
C SER A 163 9.73 -6.24 1.36
N ALA A 164 8.53 -6.78 1.43
CA ALA A 164 7.34 -6.00 1.77
C ALA A 164 6.53 -6.70 2.86
N ASN A 165 6.00 -5.89 3.79
CA ASN A 165 5.07 -6.33 4.81
C ASN A 165 3.67 -5.84 4.46
N ILE A 166 2.71 -6.75 4.41
CA ILE A 166 1.32 -6.42 4.11
C ILE A 166 0.47 -6.91 5.28
N TYR A 167 -0.22 -5.98 5.92
CA TYR A 167 -1.05 -6.21 7.08
C TYR A 167 -2.52 -5.98 6.74
N VAL A 168 -3.37 -6.85 7.27
CA VAL A 168 -4.84 -6.74 7.29
C VAL A 168 -5.28 -6.77 8.74
#